data_AF-A0A316QMP2-F1
#
_entry.id   AF-A0A316QMP2-F1
#
_cell.length_a   1.000
_cell.length_b   1.000
_cell.length_c   1.000
_cell.angle_alpha   90.00
_cell.angle_beta   90.00
_cell.angle_gamma   90.00
#
_symmetry.space_group_name_H-M   'P 1'
#
loop_
_entity.id
_entity.type
_entity.pdbx_description
1 polymer ?
#
loop_
_entity_poly.entity_id
_entity_poly.type
_entity_poly.pdbx_seq_one_letter_code
_entity_poly.pdbx_strand_id
1 'polypeptide(L)'
;MKKIISFLRSYLGHVGAYFMFTMLLFILFNMALGLPSDTFRAPLVWISLLFAALVGIADYVFLLSVPYFMKLVLHGVLSTAAFGISFVAISGLVERGRTGLFGILGFLLLYILLAAIRGIYHSVSEKKANARSKYTSLYTPKDLDP
;
A
#
# COMPACT_ATOMS: atom_id res chain seq x y z
N MET A 1 -20.59 -16.18 9.20
CA MET A 1 -19.27 -16.62 9.70
C MET A 1 -18.25 -16.88 8.60
N LYS A 2 -18.50 -17.74 7.61
CA LYS A 2 -17.53 -18.04 6.51
C LYS A 2 -17.01 -16.79 5.76
N LYS A 3 -17.89 -15.83 5.46
CA LYS A 3 -17.51 -14.56 4.80
C LYS A 3 -16.59 -13.68 5.66
N ILE A 4 -16.85 -13.59 6.96
CA ILE A 4 -16.05 -12.79 7.91
C ILE A 4 -14.66 -13.42 8.07
N ILE A 5 -14.58 -14.74 8.19
CA ILE A 5 -13.30 -15.47 8.32
C ILE A 5 -12.45 -15.31 7.05
N SER A 6 -13.07 -15.42 5.86
CA SER A 6 -12.37 -15.21 4.59
C SER A 6 -11.87 -13.77 4.45
N PHE A 7 -12.67 -12.80 4.87
CA PHE A 7 -12.31 -11.39 4.86
C PHE A 7 -11.12 -11.12 5.79
N LEU A 8 -11.18 -11.62 7.03
CA LEU A 8 -10.11 -11.47 8.01
C LEU A 8 -8.80 -12.10 7.53
N ARG A 9 -8.87 -13.27 6.89
CA ARG A 9 -7.70 -13.95 6.30
C ARG A 9 -7.08 -13.11 5.17
N SER A 10 -7.91 -12.55 4.29
CA SER A 10 -7.44 -11.68 3.20
C SER A 10 -6.74 -10.46 3.77
N TYR A 11 -7.37 -9.77 4.72
CA TYR A 11 -6.82 -8.60 5.39
C TYR A 11 -5.49 -8.91 6.09
N LEU A 12 -5.42 -9.98 6.90
CA LEU A 12 -4.20 -10.43 7.56
C LEU A 12 -3.06 -10.71 6.56
N GLY A 13 -3.40 -11.25 5.37
CA GLY A 13 -2.43 -11.43 4.29
C GLY A 13 -1.85 -10.11 3.78
N HIS A 14 -2.69 -9.11 3.54
CA HIS A 14 -2.23 -7.77 3.14
C HIS A 14 -1.39 -7.10 4.23
N VAL A 15 -1.84 -7.13 5.48
CA VAL A 15 -1.09 -6.59 6.62
C VAL A 15 0.26 -7.27 6.76
N GLY A 16 0.31 -8.59 6.65
CA GLY A 16 1.56 -9.35 6.68
C GLY A 16 2.52 -8.93 5.57
N ALA A 17 2.02 -8.77 4.33
CA ALA A 17 2.83 -8.32 3.20
C ALA A 17 3.38 -6.91 3.40
N TYR A 18 2.55 -5.96 3.86
CA TYR A 18 2.99 -4.59 4.15
C TYR A 18 4.00 -4.55 5.29
N PHE A 19 3.78 -5.34 6.34
CA PHE A 19 4.72 -5.46 7.44
C PHE A 19 6.08 -6.00 6.97
N MET A 20 6.09 -7.09 6.19
CA MET A 20 7.33 -7.65 5.63
C MET A 20 8.05 -6.66 4.72
N PHE A 21 7.30 -5.97 3.85
CA PHE A 21 7.87 -4.98 2.93
C PHE A 21 8.51 -3.81 3.68
N THR A 22 7.80 -3.26 4.67
CA THR A 22 8.29 -2.13 5.48
C THR A 22 9.54 -2.52 6.27
N MET A 23 9.51 -3.67 6.94
CA MET A 23 10.67 -4.20 7.66
C MET A 23 11.87 -4.41 6.74
N LEU A 24 11.67 -5.00 5.56
CA LEU A 24 12.73 -5.20 4.58
C LEU A 24 13.32 -3.87 4.10
N LEU A 25 12.47 -2.87 3.84
CA LEU A 25 12.92 -1.52 3.47
C LEU A 25 13.76 -0.88 4.57
N PHE A 26 13.35 -1.03 5.84
CA PHE A 26 14.14 -0.57 6.99
C PHE A 26 15.47 -1.31 7.12
N ILE A 27 15.51 -2.63 6.90
CA ILE A 27 16.74 -3.42 6.94
C ILE A 27 17.72 -2.92 5.88
N LEU A 28 17.26 -2.80 4.63
CA LEU A 28 18.08 -2.33 3.52
C LEU A 28 18.58 -0.91 3.74
N PHE A 29 17.74 -0.02 4.27
CA PHE A 29 18.12 1.35 4.57
C PHE A 29 19.16 1.43 5.69
N ASN A 30 18.98 0.68 6.77
CA ASN A 30 19.95 0.60 7.86
C ASN A 30 21.30 0.06 7.36
N MET A 31 21.29 -0.97 6.51
CA MET A 31 22.49 -1.53 5.90
C MET A 31 23.19 -0.52 4.98
N ALA A 32 22.44 0.19 4.14
CA ALA A 32 22.99 1.19 3.23
C ALA A 32 23.63 2.39 3.96
N LEU A 33 23.11 2.76 5.13
CA LEU A 33 23.64 3.85 5.96
C LEU A 33 24.69 3.39 6.99
N GLY A 34 24.99 2.09 7.06
CA GLY A 34 25.93 1.54 8.05
C GLY A 34 25.47 1.76 9.50
N LEU A 35 24.16 1.80 9.74
CA LEU A 35 23.61 2.01 11.08
C LEU A 35 23.77 0.76 11.95
N PRO A 36 23.95 0.93 13.27
CA PRO A 36 24.09 -0.20 14.19
C PRO A 36 22.88 -1.15 14.14
N SER A 37 23.10 -2.45 14.29
CA SER A 37 22.03 -3.47 14.27
C SER A 37 20.98 -3.27 15.37
N ASP A 38 21.39 -2.65 16.48
CA ASP A 38 20.59 -2.23 17.62
C ASP A 38 19.64 -1.05 17.32
N THR A 39 19.58 -0.60 16.06
CA THR A 39 18.51 0.21 15.49
C THR A 39 17.20 -0.59 15.34
N PHE A 40 17.27 -1.92 15.18
CA PHE A 40 16.11 -2.82 15.23
C PHE A 40 15.67 -3.09 16.67
N ARG A 41 14.85 -2.19 17.20
CA ARG A 41 14.28 -2.33 18.55
C ARG A 41 12.82 -2.76 18.48
N ALA A 42 12.35 -3.42 19.54
CA ALA A 42 10.94 -3.83 19.67
C ALA A 42 9.91 -2.73 19.34
N PRO A 43 10.12 -1.44 19.69
CA PRO A 43 9.21 -0.37 19.30
C PRO A 43 9.06 -0.20 17.78
N LEU A 44 10.14 -0.38 17.00
CA LEU A 44 10.11 -0.27 15.54
C LEU A 44 9.21 -1.35 14.91
N VAL A 45 9.26 -2.56 15.47
CA VAL A 45 8.42 -3.69 15.03
C VAL A 45 6.94 -3.36 15.26
N TRP A 46 6.59 -2.87 16.45
CA TRP A 46 5.21 -2.50 16.78
C TRP A 46 4.71 -1.33 15.94
N ILE A 47 5.54 -0.31 15.71
CA ILE A 47 5.23 0.83 14.85
C ILE A 47 4.99 0.36 13.41
N SER A 48 5.85 -0.53 12.89
CA SER A 48 5.72 -1.07 11.53
C SER A 48 4.46 -1.93 11.39
N LEU A 49 4.11 -2.71 12.42
CA LEU A 49 2.89 -3.51 12.45
C LEU A 49 1.63 -2.63 12.47
N LEU A 50 1.63 -1.57 13.27
CA LEU A 50 0.54 -0.59 13.30
C LEU A 50 0.38 0.10 11.94
N PHE A 51 1.48 0.54 11.34
CA PHE A 51 1.47 1.14 10.01
C PHE A 51 0.89 0.17 8.97
N ALA A 52 1.35 -1.09 8.97
CA ALA A 52 0.85 -2.13 8.07
C ALA A 52 -0.66 -2.39 8.25
N ALA A 53 -1.15 -2.38 9.49
CA ALA A 53 -2.58 -2.52 9.78
C ALA A 53 -3.38 -1.33 9.22
N LEU A 54 -2.92 -0.09 9.45
CA LEU A 54 -3.59 1.11 8.95
C LEU A 54 -3.60 1.18 7.41
N VAL A 55 -2.50 0.79 6.76
CA VAL A 55 -2.44 0.69 5.28
C VAL A 55 -3.35 -0.43 4.77
N GLY A 56 -3.42 -1.56 5.47
CA GLY A 56 -4.38 -2.62 5.17
C GLY A 56 -5.84 -2.15 5.22
N ILE A 57 -6.16 -1.19 6.09
CA ILE A 57 -7.48 -0.54 6.12
C ILE A 57 -7.62 0.43 4.94
N ALA A 58 -6.58 1.18 4.59
CA ALA A 58 -6.59 2.11 3.47
C ALA A 58 -6.87 1.40 2.12
N ASP A 59 -6.46 0.14 1.98
CA ASP A 59 -6.73 -0.67 0.78
C ASP A 59 -8.22 -0.82 0.44
N TYR A 60 -9.11 -0.68 1.42
CA TYR A 60 -10.56 -0.75 1.16
C TYR A 60 -11.06 0.38 0.24
N VAL A 61 -10.28 1.45 0.06
CA VAL A 61 -10.53 2.48 -0.97
C VAL A 61 -10.61 1.85 -2.37
N PHE A 62 -9.89 0.75 -2.64
CA PHE A 62 -9.94 0.12 -3.95
C PHE A 62 -11.27 -0.59 -4.25
N LEU A 63 -12.10 -0.83 -3.23
CA LEU A 63 -13.46 -1.37 -3.38
C LEU A 63 -14.48 -0.30 -3.80
N LEU A 64 -14.14 0.99 -3.71
CA LEU A 64 -15.05 2.07 -4.06
C LEU A 64 -15.31 2.12 -5.57
N SER A 65 -16.51 2.51 -5.98
CA SER A 65 -16.89 2.69 -7.39
C SER A 65 -16.50 4.08 -7.91
N VAL A 66 -15.23 4.46 -7.77
CA VAL A 66 -14.68 5.75 -8.21
C VAL A 66 -13.55 5.54 -9.23
N PRO A 67 -13.16 6.57 -10.01
CA PRO A 67 -12.05 6.45 -10.96
C PRO A 67 -10.77 5.94 -10.31
N TYR A 68 -9.99 5.13 -11.03
CA TYR A 68 -8.78 4.50 -10.48
C TYR A 68 -7.77 5.52 -9.95
N PHE A 69 -7.62 6.65 -10.63
CA PHE A 69 -6.79 7.76 -10.17
C PHE A 69 -7.25 8.30 -8.81
N MET A 70 -8.56 8.50 -8.60
CA MET A 70 -9.09 8.90 -7.29
C MET A 70 -8.82 7.86 -6.21
N LYS A 71 -8.89 6.56 -6.55
CA LYS A 71 -8.51 5.48 -5.60
C LYS A 71 -7.06 5.61 -5.16
N LEU A 72 -6.14 5.85 -6.09
CA LEU A 72 -4.71 6.05 -5.80
C LEU A 72 -4.46 7.29 -4.91
N VAL A 73 -5.16 8.38 -5.19
CA VAL A 73 -5.04 9.63 -4.40
C VAL A 73 -5.55 9.40 -2.99
N LEU A 74 -6.76 8.86 -2.83
CA LEU A 74 -7.35 8.58 -1.52
C LEU A 74 -6.50 7.60 -0.71
N HIS A 75 -6.04 6.51 -1.35
CA HIS A 75 -5.13 5.57 -0.72
C HIS A 75 -3.81 6.23 -0.30
N GLY A 76 -3.30 7.18 -1.09
CA GLY A 76 -2.07 7.91 -0.79
C GLY A 76 -2.20 8.85 0.40
N VAL A 77 -3.31 9.60 0.46
CA VAL A 77 -3.63 10.45 1.61
C VAL A 77 -3.73 9.60 2.89
N LEU A 78 -4.48 8.50 2.84
CA LEU A 78 -4.64 7.59 4.00
C LEU A 78 -3.32 6.92 4.40
N SER A 79 -2.50 6.47 3.44
CA SER A 79 -1.19 5.87 3.72
C SER A 79 -0.23 6.88 4.33
N THR A 80 -0.26 8.13 3.86
CA THR A 80 0.57 9.22 4.40
C THR A 80 0.14 9.60 5.80
N ALA A 81 -1.17 9.65 6.07
CA ALA A 81 -1.70 9.85 7.41
C ALA A 81 -1.31 8.69 8.34
N ALA A 82 -1.42 7.43 7.88
CA ALA A 82 -0.98 6.26 8.62
C ALA A 82 0.52 6.34 8.96
N PHE A 83 1.36 6.74 8.01
CA PHE A 83 2.78 6.95 8.26
C PHE A 83 3.02 8.05 9.32
N GLY A 84 2.32 9.18 9.21
CA GLY A 84 2.41 10.27 10.19
C GLY A 84 2.03 9.82 11.60
N ILE A 85 0.95 9.05 11.74
CA ILE A 85 0.50 8.53 13.05
C ILE A 85 1.53 7.53 13.60
N SER A 86 1.92 6.53 12.81
CA SER A 86 2.78 5.46 13.28
C SER A 86 4.23 5.91 13.50
N PHE A 87 4.84 6.54 12.50
CA PHE A 87 6.26 6.84 12.50
C PHE A 87 6.61 8.24 12.96
N VAL A 88 5.68 9.19 13.01
CA VAL A 88 5.98 10.56 13.46
C VAL A 88 5.41 10.83 14.84
N ALA A 89 4.13 10.54 15.07
CA ALA A 89 3.49 10.79 16.37
C ALA A 89 3.94 9.80 17.45
N ILE A 90 3.86 8.49 17.18
CA ILE A 90 4.15 7.47 18.21
C ILE A 90 5.64 7.32 18.52
N SER A 91 6.52 7.63 17.55
CA SER A 91 7.97 7.58 17.75
C SER A 91 8.54 8.80 18.48
N GLY A 92 7.73 9.82 18.77
CA GLY A 92 8.18 11.10 19.34
C GLY A 92 8.89 12.02 18.34
N LEU A 93 8.92 11.66 17.05
CA LEU A 93 9.52 12.50 16.00
C LEU A 93 8.79 13.84 15.79
N VAL A 94 7.56 13.98 16.28
CA VAL A 94 6.82 15.27 16.34
C VAL A 94 7.63 16.34 17.07
N GLU A 95 8.28 15.99 18.18
CA GLU A 95 9.08 16.93 18.98
C GLU A 95 10.32 17.44 18.22
N ARG A 96 10.75 16.69 17.20
CA ARG A 96 11.87 17.03 16.31
C ARG A 96 11.44 17.75 15.03
N GLY A 97 10.16 18.16 14.94
CA GLY A 97 9.57 19.06 13.93
C GLY A 97 10.04 18.84 12.49
N ARG A 98 11.19 19.44 12.13
CA ARG A 98 11.82 19.32 10.81
C ARG A 98 12.06 17.86 10.41
N THR A 99 12.56 17.01 11.31
CA THR A 99 12.85 15.61 10.98
C THR A 99 11.57 14.81 10.69
N GLY A 100 10.49 15.09 11.44
CA GLY A 100 9.18 14.49 11.17
C GLY A 100 8.61 14.90 9.81
N LEU A 101 8.68 16.20 9.47
CA LEU A 101 8.24 16.72 8.18
C LEU A 101 9.03 16.14 7.00
N PHE A 102 10.36 16.05 7.11
CA PHE A 102 11.20 15.42 6.08
C PHE A 102 10.88 13.93 5.92
N GLY A 103 10.58 13.23 7.03
CA GLY A 103 10.13 11.84 6.99
C GLY A 103 8.81 11.66 6.21
N ILE A 104 7.82 12.50 6.49
CA ILE A 104 6.51 12.47 5.79
C ILE A 104 6.70 12.78 4.30
N LEU A 105 7.50 13.81 3.97
CA LEU A 105 7.77 14.17 2.59
C LEU A 105 8.49 13.05 1.84
N GLY A 106 9.50 12.43 2.46
CA GLY A 106 10.20 11.28 1.90
C GLY A 106 9.28 10.10 1.65
N PHE A 107 8.39 9.79 2.60
CA PHE A 107 7.37 8.77 2.42
C PHE A 107 6.41 9.09 1.27
N LEU A 108 5.96 10.35 1.16
CA LEU A 108 5.07 10.77 0.08
C LEU A 108 5.72 10.57 -1.30
N LEU A 109 7.00 10.92 -1.45
CA LEU A 109 7.74 10.69 -2.70
C LEU A 109 7.85 9.20 -3.03
N LEU A 110 8.17 8.35 -2.03
CA LEU A 110 8.19 6.91 -2.20
C LEU A 110 6.81 6.38 -2.61
N TYR A 111 5.75 6.88 -1.99
CA TYR A 111 4.38 6.49 -2.33
C TYR A 111 4.04 6.87 -3.77
N ILE A 112 4.38 8.08 -4.22
CA ILE A 112 4.13 8.53 -5.61
C ILE A 112 4.83 7.59 -6.60
N LEU A 113 6.07 7.17 -6.31
CA LEU A 113 6.80 6.20 -7.13
C LEU A 113 6.06 4.86 -7.21
N LEU A 114 5.63 4.31 -6.07
CA LEU A 114 4.87 3.05 -6.01
C LEU A 114 3.51 3.17 -6.72
N ALA A 115 2.83 4.31 -6.57
CA ALA A 115 1.56 4.60 -7.23
C ALA A 115 1.72 4.68 -8.75
N ALA A 116 2.82 5.26 -9.25
CA ALA A 116 3.13 5.30 -10.67
C ALA A 116 3.34 3.87 -11.23
N ILE A 117 4.11 3.04 -10.53
CA ILE A 117 4.32 1.63 -10.91
C ILE A 117 2.98 0.88 -10.94
N ARG A 118 2.15 1.05 -9.90
CA ARG A 118 0.82 0.44 -9.80
C ARG A 118 -0.11 0.90 -10.93
N GLY A 119 -0.06 2.20 -11.28
CA GLY A 119 -0.80 2.79 -12.38
C GLY A 119 -0.40 2.24 -13.75
N ILE A 120 0.91 2.08 -14.00
CA ILE A 120 1.42 1.44 -15.23
C ILE A 120 0.93 0.00 -15.32
N TYR A 121 1.07 -0.76 -14.22
CA TYR A 121 0.60 -2.14 -14.17
C TYR A 121 -0.90 -2.26 -14.45
N HIS A 122 -1.71 -1.38 -13.85
CA HIS A 122 -3.15 -1.33 -14.09
C HIS A 122 -3.47 -1.02 -15.56
N SER A 123 -2.82 -0.02 -16.16
CA SER A 123 -3.01 0.33 -17.58
C SER A 123 -2.65 -0.83 -18.51
N VAL A 124 -1.55 -1.55 -18.25
CA VAL A 124 -1.17 -2.73 -19.04
C VAL A 124 -2.18 -3.86 -18.88
N SER A 125 -2.67 -4.08 -17.65
CA SER A 125 -3.66 -5.11 -17.35
C SER A 125 -5.01 -4.83 -18.04
N GLU A 126 -5.50 -3.59 -17.98
CA GLU A 126 -6.72 -3.17 -18.66
C GLU A 126 -6.60 -3.31 -20.19
N LYS A 127 -5.46 -2.90 -20.78
CA LYS A 127 -5.22 -3.11 -22.21
C LYS A 127 -5.29 -4.59 -22.60
N LYS A 128 -4.70 -5.48 -21.80
CA LYS A 128 -4.77 -6.93 -22.02
C LYS A 128 -6.20 -7.46 -21.86
N ALA A 129 -6.94 -7.01 -20.85
CA ALA A 129 -8.33 -7.41 -20.63
C ALA A 129 -9.24 -6.98 -21.79
N ASN A 130 -9.08 -5.75 -22.28
CA ASN A 130 -9.82 -5.21 -23.41
C ASN A 130 -9.47 -5.95 -24.72
N ALA A 131 -8.19 -6.27 -24.94
CA ALA A 131 -7.77 -7.07 -26.09
C ALA A 131 -8.36 -8.48 -26.05
N ARG A 132 -8.39 -9.12 -24.88
CA ARG A 132 -9.00 -10.44 -24.69
C ARG A 132 -10.51 -10.39 -24.91
N SER A 133 -11.20 -9.40 -24.34
CA SER A 133 -12.64 -9.17 -24.56
C SER A 133 -12.98 -9.01 -26.04
N LYS A 134 -12.19 -8.23 -26.77
CA LYS A 134 -12.35 -8.07 -28.22
C LYS A 134 -12.16 -9.38 -28.96
N TYR A 135 -11.21 -10.21 -28.53
CA TYR A 135 -11.00 -11.54 -29.10
C TYR A 135 -12.18 -12.47 -28.80
N THR A 136 -12.66 -12.57 -27.56
CA THR A 136 -13.81 -13.44 -27.23
C THR A 136 -15.08 -13.03 -27.97
N SER A 137 -15.33 -11.73 -28.16
CA SER A 137 -16.48 -11.26 -28.94
C SER A 137 -16.44 -11.64 -30.43
N LEU A 138 -15.28 -12.04 -30.96
CA LEU A 138 -15.17 -12.55 -32.34
C LEU A 138 -15.57 -14.03 -32.46
N TYR A 139 -15.51 -14.80 -31.37
CA TYR A 139 -15.80 -16.25 -31.37
C TYR A 139 -17.10 -16.60 -30.61
N THR A 140 -17.67 -15.65 -29.89
CA THR A 140 -18.98 -15.77 -29.24
C THR A 140 -19.79 -14.52 -29.57
N PRO A 141 -20.54 -14.51 -30.68
CA PRO A 141 -21.47 -13.44 -31.00
C PRO A 141 -22.42 -13.25 -29.82
N LYS A 142 -22.68 -11.99 -29.44
CA LYS A 142 -23.64 -11.64 -28.37
C LYS A 142 -25.09 -12.05 -28.69
N ASP A 143 -25.32 -12.55 -29.91
CA ASP A 143 -26.64 -12.84 -30.47
C ASP A 143 -27.02 -14.32 -30.34
N LEU A 144 -26.26 -15.11 -29.57
CA LEU A 144 -26.49 -16.55 -29.37
C LEU A 144 -26.85 -16.94 -27.93
N ASP A 145 -27.06 -15.98 -27.03
CA ASP A 145 -27.74 -16.24 -25.76
C ASP A 145 -29.27 -16.13 -26.00
N PRO A 146 -30.04 -17.24 -25.95
CA PRO A 146 -31.50 -17.22 -26.05
C PRO A 146 -32.19 -16.59 -24.84
#